data_AF-A0A1Y3NEF3-F1
#
_entry.id   AF-A0A1Y3NEF3-F1
#
_cell.length_a   1.000
_cell.length_b   1.000
_cell.length_c   1.000
_cell.angle_alpha   90.00
_cell.angle_beta   90.00
_cell.angle_gamma   90.00
#
_symmetry.space_group_name_H-M   'P 1'
#
loop_
_entity.id
_entity.type
_entity.pdbx_description
1 polymer ?
#
loop_
_entity_poly.entity_id
_entity_poly.type
_entity_poly.pdbx_seq_one_letter_code
_entity_poly.pdbx_strand_id
1 'polypeptide(L)'
;METKLIYQLINVIVAVLFGACGILNFVYSGFYFSFMGVIMNLYYIAFAVLIILIAFREFDIITREMHFLYSFFGRSLTYLFLGLTLWNSYFSFQTVASVLIIAVAAVYMVQYFKKAEPEF
;
A
#
# COMPACT_ATOMS: atom_id res chain seq x y z
N MET A 1 14.45 6.72 -17.23
CA MET A 1 13.45 5.68 -17.57
C MET A 1 13.45 4.55 -16.55
N GLU A 2 14.62 4.02 -16.18
CA GLU A 2 14.77 2.92 -15.21
C GLU A 2 14.20 3.25 -13.82
N THR A 3 14.45 4.45 -13.28
CA THR A 3 13.97 4.82 -11.94
C THR A 3 12.45 4.87 -11.84
N LYS A 4 11.75 5.31 -12.90
CA LYS A 4 10.27 5.33 -12.93
C LYS A 4 9.71 3.90 -12.88
N LEU A 5 10.32 2.96 -13.59
CA LEU A 5 9.95 1.53 -13.57
C LEU A 5 10.19 0.90 -12.20
N ILE A 6 11.30 1.24 -11.53
CA ILE A 6 11.60 0.74 -10.19
C ILE A 6 10.51 1.17 -9.18
N TYR A 7 10.14 2.45 -9.16
CA TYR A 7 9.08 2.92 -8.26
C TYR A 7 7.71 2.32 -8.57
N GLN A 8 7.40 2.16 -9.86
CA GLN A 8 6.18 1.48 -10.29
C GLN A 8 6.14 0.03 -9.77
N LEU A 9 7.24 -0.70 -9.94
CA LEU A 9 7.35 -2.08 -9.46
C LEU A 9 7.21 -2.18 -7.93
N ILE A 10 7.87 -1.29 -7.19
CA ILE A 10 7.76 -1.25 -5.72
C ILE A 10 6.31 -1.00 -5.29
N ASN A 11 5.61 -0.06 -5.93
CA ASN A 11 4.21 0.22 -5.61
C ASN A 11 3.30 -0.99 -5.88
N VAL A 12 3.55 -1.71 -6.98
CA VAL A 12 2.80 -2.94 -7.32
C VAL A 12 3.09 -4.05 -6.30
N ILE A 13 4.35 -4.24 -5.90
CA ILE A 13 4.72 -5.23 -4.87
C ILE A 13 4.00 -4.91 -3.55
N VAL A 14 4.05 -3.65 -3.12
CA VAL A 14 3.36 -3.21 -1.89
C VAL A 14 1.86 -3.45 -2.01
N ALA A 15 1.22 -3.08 -3.12
CA ALA A 15 -0.19 -3.32 -3.37
C ALA A 15 -0.57 -4.80 -3.30
N VAL A 16 0.23 -5.67 -3.92
CA VAL A 16 0.00 -7.11 -3.90
C VAL A 16 0.16 -7.67 -2.49
N LEU A 17 1.14 -7.20 -1.70
CA LEU A 17 1.36 -7.67 -0.33
C LEU A 17 0.15 -7.39 0.59
N PHE A 18 -0.31 -6.15 0.66
CA PHE A 18 -1.45 -5.83 1.54
C PHE A 18 -2.78 -6.31 0.96
N GLY A 19 -2.94 -6.33 -0.37
CA GLY A 19 -4.11 -6.92 -1.03
C GLY A 19 -4.23 -8.42 -0.77
N ALA A 20 -3.13 -9.17 -0.90
CA ALA A 20 -3.06 -10.59 -0.57
C ALA A 20 -3.36 -10.84 0.92
N CYS A 21 -2.84 -10.01 1.82
CA CYS A 21 -3.20 -10.08 3.24
C CYS A 21 -4.70 -9.88 3.47
N GLY A 22 -5.33 -8.92 2.79
CA GLY A 22 -6.78 -8.71 2.86
C GLY A 22 -7.58 -9.93 2.42
N ILE A 23 -7.19 -10.58 1.32
CA ILE A 23 -7.84 -11.80 0.82
C ILE A 23 -7.62 -12.97 1.79
N LEU A 24 -6.39 -13.19 2.25
CA LEU A 24 -6.07 -14.26 3.20
C LEU A 24 -6.86 -14.09 4.50
N ASN A 25 -6.91 -12.88 5.05
CA ASN A 25 -7.70 -12.57 6.24
C ASN A 25 -9.18 -12.88 6.02
N PHE A 26 -9.72 -12.55 4.85
CA PHE A 26 -11.11 -12.82 4.52
C PHE A 26 -11.39 -14.34 4.51
N VAL A 27 -10.53 -15.13 3.87
CA VAL A 27 -10.65 -16.60 3.80
C VAL A 27 -10.50 -17.26 5.17
N TYR A 28 -9.50 -16.87 5.96
CA TYR A 28 -9.26 -17.46 7.29
C TYR A 28 -10.24 -16.96 8.36
N SER A 29 -10.86 -15.79 8.19
CA SER A 29 -11.83 -15.23 9.15
C SER A 29 -13.19 -15.93 9.17
N GLY A 30 -13.45 -16.88 8.26
CA GLY A 30 -14.73 -17.60 8.15
C GLY A 30 -15.19 -18.31 9.44
N PHE A 31 -14.31 -18.51 10.43
CA PHE A 31 -14.63 -19.11 11.73
C PHE A 31 -14.99 -18.11 12.84
N TYR A 32 -14.59 -16.84 12.74
CA TYR A 32 -14.84 -15.80 13.74
C TYR A 32 -15.18 -14.49 13.04
N PHE A 33 -16.45 -14.34 12.68
CA PHE A 33 -16.93 -13.18 11.93
C PHE A 33 -16.89 -11.91 12.79
N SER A 34 -15.94 -11.03 12.50
CA SER A 34 -15.87 -9.68 13.08
C SER A 34 -16.17 -8.65 12.00
N PHE A 35 -17.23 -7.87 12.19
CA PHE A 35 -17.64 -6.82 11.26
C PHE A 35 -16.53 -5.79 11.00
N MET A 36 -15.79 -5.42 12.04
CA MET A 36 -14.63 -4.53 11.93
C MET A 36 -13.53 -5.15 11.04
N GLY A 37 -13.24 -6.44 11.21
CA GLY A 37 -12.23 -7.15 10.42
C GLY A 37 -12.60 -7.21 8.94
N VAL A 38 -13.87 -7.47 8.62
CA VAL A 38 -14.38 -7.47 7.25
C VAL A 38 -14.19 -6.11 6.58
N ILE A 39 -14.54 -5.03 7.27
CA ILE A 39 -14.35 -3.66 6.75
C ILE A 39 -12.88 -3.38 6.49
N MET A 40 -11.98 -3.68 7.42
CA MET A 40 -10.54 -3.45 7.23
C MET A 40 -9.99 -4.25 6.04
N ASN A 41 -10.40 -5.50 5.87
CA ASN A 41 -9.97 -6.33 4.75
C ASN A 41 -10.48 -5.80 3.40
N LEU A 42 -11.71 -5.28 3.35
CA LEU A 42 -12.23 -4.59 2.16
C LEU A 42 -11.41 -3.34 1.82
N TYR A 43 -11.01 -2.56 2.83
CA TYR A 43 -10.11 -1.43 2.62
C TYR A 43 -8.76 -1.86 2.05
N TYR A 44 -8.16 -2.96 2.55
CA TYR A 44 -6.90 -3.47 1.99
C TYR A 44 -7.03 -3.82 0.51
N ILE A 45 -8.13 -4.45 0.11
CA ILE A 45 -8.37 -4.81 -1.30
C ILE A 45 -8.61 -3.55 -2.15
N ALA A 46 -9.46 -2.63 -1.68
CA ALA A 46 -9.78 -1.40 -2.41
C ALA A 46 -8.52 -0.53 -2.62
N PHE A 47 -7.71 -0.33 -1.59
CA PHE A 47 -6.44 0.41 -1.71
C PHE A 47 -5.43 -0.33 -2.59
N ALA A 48 -5.47 -1.66 -2.67
CA ALA A 48 -4.52 -2.42 -3.50
C ALA A 48 -4.81 -2.14 -4.98
N VAL A 49 -6.09 -2.20 -5.34
CA VAL A 49 -6.55 -1.82 -6.68
C VAL A 49 -6.19 -0.37 -6.99
N LEU A 50 -6.47 0.58 -6.09
CA LEU A 50 -6.13 2.00 -6.30
C LEU A 50 -4.64 2.21 -6.54
N ILE A 51 -3.77 1.59 -5.75
CA ILE A 51 -2.32 1.74 -5.90
C ILE A 51 -1.81 1.13 -7.21
N ILE A 52 -2.38 -0.01 -7.63
CA ILE A 52 -2.07 -0.61 -8.94
C ILE A 52 -2.46 0.35 -10.06
N LEU A 53 -3.68 0.90 -10.04
CA LEU A 53 -4.15 1.86 -11.05
C LEU A 53 -3.26 3.10 -11.12
N ILE A 54 -2.86 3.63 -9.97
CA ILE A 54 -1.94 4.78 -9.86
C ILE A 54 -0.54 4.44 -10.37
N ALA A 55 -0.08 3.20 -10.17
CA ALA A 55 1.22 2.74 -10.62
C ALA A 55 1.30 2.74 -12.17
N PHE A 56 0.25 2.30 -12.86
CA PHE A 56 0.19 2.27 -14.33
C PHE A 56 -0.25 3.59 -14.97
N ARG A 57 -0.76 4.55 -14.18
CA ARG A 57 -1.25 5.87 -14.65
C ARG A 57 -2.29 5.77 -15.78
N GLU A 58 -3.13 4.74 -15.76
CA GLU A 58 -4.06 4.48 -16.87
C GLU A 58 -5.30 5.40 -16.88
N PHE A 59 -5.60 6.10 -15.79
CA PHE A 59 -6.85 6.87 -15.65
C PHE A 59 -6.61 8.36 -15.32
N ASP A 60 -7.04 9.25 -16.22
CA ASP A 60 -6.95 10.71 -16.07
C ASP A 60 -7.75 11.24 -14.87
N ILE A 61 -8.91 10.65 -14.58
CA ILE A 61 -9.77 11.06 -13.45
C ILE A 61 -9.05 10.85 -12.10
N ILE A 62 -8.36 9.72 -11.95
CA ILE A 62 -7.60 9.41 -10.73
C ILE A 62 -6.41 10.37 -10.59
N THR A 63 -5.79 10.74 -11.71
CA THR A 63 -4.66 11.67 -11.75
C THR A 63 -5.06 13.09 -11.31
N ARG A 64 -6.29 13.50 -11.61
CA ARG A 64 -6.83 14.83 -11.30
C ARG A 64 -7.38 14.96 -9.87
N GLU A 65 -7.97 13.90 -9.33
CA GLU A 65 -8.62 13.97 -8.01
C GLU A 65 -7.70 13.47 -6.88
N MET A 66 -6.77 12.55 -7.17
CA MET A 66 -5.93 11.90 -6.14
C MET A 66 -4.48 12.37 -6.17
N HIS A 67 -4.24 13.66 -6.41
CA HIS A 67 -2.89 14.27 -6.40
C HIS A 67 -2.06 13.89 -5.16
N PHE A 68 -2.72 13.71 -4.01
CA PHE A 68 -2.08 13.26 -2.77
C PHE A 68 -1.38 11.89 -2.91
N LEU A 69 -2.04 10.89 -3.52
CA LEU A 69 -1.45 9.56 -3.72
C LEU A 69 -0.44 9.51 -4.88
N TYR A 70 -0.25 10.59 -5.64
CA TYR A 70 0.87 10.69 -6.59
C TYR A 70 2.15 11.18 -5.93
N SER A 71 2.04 11.95 -4.84
CA SER A 71 3.19 12.41 -4.07
C SER A 71 3.84 11.27 -3.27
N PHE A 72 5.17 11.32 -3.10
CA PHE A 72 5.90 10.42 -2.21
C PHE A 72 5.41 10.52 -0.77
N PHE A 73 5.03 11.73 -0.33
CA PHE A 73 4.51 11.93 1.02
C PHE A 73 3.18 11.20 1.22
N GLY A 74 2.21 11.38 0.31
CA GLY A 74 0.90 10.76 0.46
C GLY A 74 0.95 9.24 0.32
N ARG A 75 1.78 8.70 -0.58
CA ARG A 75 2.03 7.26 -0.68
C ARG A 75 2.68 6.71 0.58
N SER A 76 3.73 7.38 1.06
CA SER A 76 4.42 6.98 2.29
C SER A 76 3.46 6.91 3.47
N LEU A 77 2.65 7.95 3.68
CA LEU A 77 1.69 7.98 4.78
C LEU A 77 0.66 6.86 4.66
N THR A 78 0.12 6.65 3.45
CA THR A 78 -0.85 5.57 3.19
C THR A 78 -0.24 4.20 3.47
N TYR A 79 0.98 3.94 3.00
CA TYR A 79 1.69 2.67 3.23
C TYR A 79 2.00 2.47 4.71
N LEU A 80 2.40 3.53 5.42
CA LEU A 80 2.66 3.48 6.85
C LEU A 80 1.39 3.08 7.63
N PHE A 81 0.25 3.72 7.33
CA PHE A 81 -1.02 3.36 7.96
C PHE A 81 -1.43 1.93 7.67
N LEU A 82 -1.43 1.50 6.40
CA LEU A 82 -1.81 0.14 6.02
C LEU A 82 -0.86 -0.91 6.58
N GLY A 83 0.44 -0.61 6.62
CA GLY A 83 1.44 -1.47 7.22
C GLY A 83 1.20 -1.66 8.72
N LEU A 84 0.94 -0.57 9.45
CA LEU A 84 0.66 -0.62 10.89
C LEU A 84 -0.63 -1.37 11.23
N THR A 85 -1.67 -1.24 10.41
CA THR A 85 -2.93 -1.98 10.63
C THR A 85 -2.82 -3.49 10.35
N LEU A 86 -1.80 -3.90 9.60
CA LEU A 86 -1.45 -5.32 9.37
C LEU A 86 -0.55 -5.91 10.47
N TRP A 87 -0.06 -5.09 11.39
CA TRP A 87 0.80 -5.55 12.48
C TRP A 87 0.02 -6.47 13.43
N ASN A 88 0.53 -7.69 13.62
CA ASN A 88 -0.06 -8.68 14.52
C ASN A 88 0.98 -9.14 15.55
N SER A 89 0.53 -9.49 16.76
CA SER A 89 1.38 -9.96 17.85
C SER A 89 2.03 -11.33 17.58
N TYR A 90 1.47 -12.10 16.64
CA TYR A 90 2.00 -13.41 16.26
C TYR A 90 2.90 -13.29 15.03
N PHE A 91 3.91 -14.16 14.93
CA PHE A 91 4.74 -14.27 13.73
C PHE A 91 3.94 -14.92 12.60
N SER A 92 3.31 -14.09 11.77
CA SER A 92 2.49 -14.49 10.64
C SER A 92 2.95 -13.81 9.35
N PHE A 93 2.44 -14.30 8.21
CA PHE A 93 2.65 -13.66 6.91
C PHE A 93 2.26 -12.17 6.91
N GLN A 94 1.22 -11.79 7.66
CA GLN A 94 0.77 -10.40 7.78
C GLN A 94 1.84 -9.52 8.44
N THR A 95 2.51 -10.03 9.48
CA THR A 95 3.55 -9.31 10.21
C THR A 95 4.78 -9.09 9.33
N VAL A 96 5.16 -10.09 8.53
CA VAL A 96 6.27 -9.96 7.55
C VAL A 96 5.91 -8.94 6.47
N ALA A 97 4.69 -9.00 5.92
CA ALA A 97 4.21 -8.04 4.95
C ALA A 97 4.16 -6.62 5.52
N SER A 98 3.66 -6.47 6.75
CA SER A 98 3.60 -5.21 7.50
C SER A 98 4.97 -4.54 7.60
N VAL A 99 6.00 -5.28 8.05
CA VAL A 99 7.37 -4.75 8.18
C VAL A 99 7.92 -4.27 6.84
N LEU A 100 7.74 -5.05 5.76
CA LEU A 100 8.19 -4.65 4.43
C LEU A 100 7.48 -3.39 3.93
N ILE A 101 6.16 -3.30 4.11
CA ILE A 101 5.38 -2.13 3.69
C ILE A 101 5.81 -0.88 4.47
N ILE A 102 6.02 -1.00 5.79
CA ILE A 102 6.51 0.09 6.64
C ILE A 102 7.92 0.52 6.21
N ALA A 103 8.79 -0.43 5.86
CA ALA A 103 10.13 -0.11 5.36
C ALA A 103 10.07 0.70 4.06
N VAL A 104 9.23 0.30 3.09
CA VAL A 104 9.01 1.08 1.86
C VAL A 104 8.45 2.46 2.18
N ALA A 105 7.48 2.54 3.09
CA ALA A 105 6.91 3.81 3.54
C ALA A 105 8.00 4.76 4.08
N ALA A 106 8.90 4.24 4.93
CA ALA A 106 10.01 5.00 5.49
C ALA A 106 10.99 5.48 4.40
N VAL A 107 11.31 4.62 3.43
CA VAL A 107 12.17 5.02 2.29
C VAL A 107 11.53 6.16 1.50
N TYR A 108 10.24 6.07 1.18
CA TYR A 108 9.52 7.13 0.47
C TYR A 108 9.43 8.43 1.29
N MET A 109 9.27 8.32 2.61
CA MET A 109 9.27 9.48 3.50
C MET A 109 10.64 10.18 3.48
N VAL A 110 11.73 9.42 3.57
CA VAL A 110 13.10 9.97 3.50
C VAL A 110 13.38 10.60 2.13
N GLN A 111 12.93 9.97 1.05
CA GLN A 111 13.08 10.52 -0.31
C GLN A 111 12.35 11.84 -0.48
N TYR A 112 11.14 11.95 0.09
CA TYR A 112 10.39 13.21 0.13
C TYR A 112 11.17 14.32 0.85
N PHE A 113 11.69 14.06 2.06
CA PHE A 113 12.47 15.06 2.80
C PHE A 113 13.79 15.44 2.12
N LYS A 114 14.41 14.53 1.37
CA LYS A 114 15.60 14.82 0.56
C LYS A 114 15.32 15.65 -0.68
N LYS A 115 14.06 16.03 -0.95
CA LYS A 115 13.61 16.66 -2.20
C LYS A 115 14.06 15.87 -3.44
N ALA A 116 14.31 14.56 -3.28
CA ALA A 116 14.59 13.65 -4.38
C ALA A 116 13.27 13.22 -5.03
N GLU A 117 12.31 14.16 -5.12
CA GLU A 117 11.11 13.93 -5.91
C GLU A 117 11.59 13.85 -7.36
N PRO A 118 11.39 12.72 -8.05
CA PRO A 118 11.57 12.68 -9.48
C PRO A 118 10.63 13.74 -10.05
N GLU A 119 11.24 14.77 -10.66
CA GLU A 119 10.53 15.71 -11.51
C GLU A 119 9.65 14.88 -12.44
N PHE A 120 8.34 15.08 -12.29
CA PHE A 120 7.33 14.27 -12.94
C PHE A 120 7.41 14.45 -14.45
#